data_AF-A0A844A4I5-F1
#
_entry.id   AF-A0A844A4I5-F1
#
_cell.length_a   1.000
_cell.length_b   1.000
_cell.length_c   1.000
_cell.angle_alpha   90.00
_cell.angle_beta   90.00
_cell.angle_gamma   90.00
#
_symmetry.space_group_name_H-M   'P 1'
#
loop_
_entity.id
_entity.type
_entity.pdbx_description
1 polymer ?
#
loop_
_entity_poly.entity_id
_entity_poly.type
_entity_poly.pdbx_seq_one_letter_code
_entity_poly.pdbx_strand_id
1 'polypeptide(L)'
;MRDFPTIKLDDLQSDYPGVFESARYVDVGIGWLPLIQAFVDEALRHDPSLCVHECKEKWGTLRIWCDTDVLPARLAKAKAEMKSSFTCEVCGGEGYVRRPPPDRMAWWRCLCDEHASPDQRSWPRREPGRMTGMMQTRGGQWYRYDRDLDQMIPSDPPEGWSR
;
A
#
# COMPACT_ATOMS: atom_id res chain seq x y z
N MET A 1 -10.97 5.94 16.18
CA MET A 1 -10.73 4.49 16.35
C MET A 1 -11.32 3.80 15.14
N ARG A 2 -10.59 2.89 14.50
CA ARG A 2 -11.14 2.10 13.38
C ARG A 2 -12.25 1.18 13.91
N ASP A 3 -13.29 1.01 13.11
CA ASP A 3 -14.48 0.21 13.39
C ASP A 3 -14.34 -1.27 12.96
N PHE A 4 -13.12 -1.70 12.63
CA PHE A 4 -12.79 -3.01 12.07
C PHE A 4 -11.44 -3.48 12.58
N PRO A 5 -11.17 -4.80 12.52
CA PRO A 5 -9.89 -5.36 12.97
C PRO A 5 -8.70 -4.78 12.19
N THR A 6 -7.63 -4.50 12.94
CA THR A 6 -6.31 -4.15 12.40
C THR A 6 -5.37 -5.31 12.55
N ILE A 7 -4.36 -5.36 11.68
CA ILE A 7 -3.25 -6.32 11.80
C ILE A 7 -2.56 -6.09 13.14
N LYS A 8 -2.18 -7.17 13.82
CA LYS A 8 -1.39 -7.10 15.05
C LYS A 8 0.09 -7.23 14.70
N LEU A 9 0.92 -6.39 15.33
CA LEU A 9 2.36 -6.46 15.15
C LEU A 9 2.90 -7.82 15.64
N ASP A 10 2.43 -8.30 16.78
CA ASP A 10 2.85 -9.58 17.36
C ASP A 10 2.61 -10.77 16.41
N ASP A 11 1.49 -10.76 15.66
CA ASP A 11 1.21 -11.79 14.64
C ASP A 11 2.25 -11.73 13.51
N LEU A 12 2.59 -10.53 13.02
CA LEU A 12 3.61 -10.35 11.99
C LEU A 12 5.03 -10.72 12.48
N GLN A 13 5.35 -10.44 13.74
CA GLN A 13 6.62 -10.84 14.35
C GLN A 13 6.71 -12.37 14.52
N SER A 14 5.60 -13.01 14.87
CA SER A 14 5.50 -14.47 14.95
C SER A 14 5.65 -15.12 13.57
N ASP A 15 4.96 -14.60 12.56
CA ASP A 15 4.96 -15.15 11.19
C ASP A 15 6.29 -14.87 10.46
N TYR A 16 6.92 -13.73 10.73
CA TYR A 16 8.16 -13.29 10.09
C TYR A 16 9.21 -12.84 11.12
N PRO A 17 9.80 -13.79 11.89
CA PRO A 17 10.81 -13.46 12.88
C PRO A 17 11.99 -12.68 12.27
N GLY A 18 12.37 -11.56 12.90
CA GLY A 18 13.47 -10.71 12.43
C GLY A 18 13.06 -9.59 11.46
N VAL A 19 11.91 -9.67 10.79
CA VAL A 19 11.50 -8.65 9.81
C VAL A 19 10.89 -7.41 10.47
N PHE A 20 10.08 -7.60 11.52
CA PHE A 20 9.30 -6.55 12.17
C PHE A 20 9.81 -6.17 13.58
N GLU A 21 11.06 -6.51 13.93
CA GLU A 21 11.61 -6.29 15.28
C GLU A 21 11.75 -4.81 15.64
N SER A 22 12.06 -3.97 14.64
CA SER A 22 12.16 -2.52 14.81
C SER A 22 10.83 -1.80 14.58
N ALA A 23 9.77 -2.54 14.24
CA ALA A 23 8.51 -1.95 13.83
C ALA A 23 7.88 -1.20 15.02
N ARG A 24 7.67 0.11 14.86
CA ARG A 24 7.07 0.94 15.92
C ARG A 24 5.56 0.78 15.99
N TYR A 25 4.93 0.63 14.83
CA TYR A 25 3.49 0.40 14.73
C TYR A 25 3.13 -0.22 13.37
N VAL A 26 2.14 -1.10 13.44
CA VAL A 26 1.40 -1.62 12.29
C VAL A 26 -0.03 -1.16 12.52
N ASP A 27 -0.39 -0.06 11.87
CA ASP A 27 -1.68 0.57 12.01
C ASP A 27 -2.38 0.58 10.64
N VAL A 28 -2.78 -0.61 10.20
CA VAL A 28 -3.55 -0.83 8.97
C VAL A 28 -4.62 -1.90 9.15
N GLY A 29 -5.62 -1.87 8.28
CA GLY A 29 -6.72 -2.84 8.26
C GLY A 29 -6.31 -4.27 7.96
N ILE A 30 -7.02 -5.23 8.56
CA ILE A 30 -6.78 -6.67 8.35
C ILE A 30 -6.92 -7.10 6.88
N GLY A 31 -7.74 -6.41 6.09
CA GLY A 31 -7.90 -6.69 4.67
C GLY A 31 -6.63 -6.46 3.84
N TRP A 32 -5.63 -5.76 4.37
CA TRP A 32 -4.33 -5.59 3.72
C TRP A 32 -3.26 -6.59 4.19
N LEU A 33 -3.59 -7.51 5.11
CA LEU A 33 -2.64 -8.52 5.57
C LEU A 33 -2.04 -9.35 4.41
N PRO A 34 -2.83 -9.86 3.43
CA PRO A 34 -2.26 -10.60 2.31
C PRO A 34 -1.29 -9.77 1.45
N LEU A 35 -1.47 -8.45 1.38
CA LEU A 35 -0.56 -7.57 0.63
C LEU A 35 0.79 -7.41 1.35
N ILE A 36 0.77 -7.32 2.68
CA ILE A 36 1.99 -7.24 3.50
C ILE A 36 2.73 -8.57 3.48
N GLN A 37 2.03 -9.69 3.65
CA GLN A 37 2.61 -11.04 3.56
C GLN A 37 3.28 -11.27 2.21
N ALA A 38 2.56 -11.00 1.10
CA ALA A 38 3.12 -11.14 -0.25
C ALA A 38 4.34 -10.23 -0.49
N PHE A 39 4.35 -9.03 0.08
CA PHE A 39 5.53 -8.17 0.04
C PHE A 39 6.72 -8.79 0.77
N VAL A 40 6.52 -9.25 2.01
CA VAL A 40 7.60 -9.82 2.82
C VAL A 40 8.17 -11.08 2.17
N ASP A 41 7.30 -12.00 1.73
CA ASP A 41 7.70 -13.23 1.03
C ASP A 41 8.50 -12.95 -0.24
N GLU A 42 8.08 -11.94 -1.02
CA GLU A 42 8.79 -11.55 -2.23
C GLU A 42 10.12 -10.86 -1.94
N ALA A 43 10.12 -9.91 -1.01
CA ALA A 43 11.31 -9.15 -0.66
C ALA A 43 12.39 -10.03 -0.03
N LEU A 44 12.05 -10.96 0.87
CA LEU A 44 13.01 -11.84 1.53
C LEU A 44 13.78 -12.76 0.57
N ARG A 45 13.19 -13.10 -0.59
CA ARG A 45 13.89 -13.86 -1.65
C ARG A 45 15.06 -13.09 -2.27
N HIS A 46 15.06 -11.77 -2.15
CA HIS A 46 16.06 -10.88 -2.74
C HIS A 46 16.91 -10.17 -1.69
N ASP A 47 16.33 -9.89 -0.53
CA ASP A 47 16.95 -9.19 0.59
C ASP A 47 16.63 -9.93 1.91
N PRO A 48 17.47 -10.92 2.29
CA PRO A 48 17.31 -11.64 3.55
C PRO A 48 17.49 -10.76 4.80
N SER A 49 17.98 -9.52 4.63
CA SER A 49 18.16 -8.53 5.71
C SER A 49 17.02 -7.53 5.82
N LEU A 50 15.90 -7.76 5.12
CA LEU A 50 14.73 -6.89 5.12
C LEU A 50 14.29 -6.55 6.56
N CYS A 51 14.16 -5.25 6.82
CA CYS A 51 13.73 -4.73 8.10
C CYS A 51 12.59 -3.71 7.89
N VAL A 52 11.42 -3.97 8.46
CA VAL A 52 10.22 -3.13 8.34
C VAL A 52 10.01 -2.37 9.65
N HIS A 53 9.92 -1.04 9.54
CA HIS A 53 9.81 -0.10 10.66
C HIS A 53 8.37 0.36 10.91
N GLU A 54 7.57 0.49 9.86
CA GLU A 54 6.18 0.95 9.97
C GLU A 54 5.32 0.41 8.83
N CYS A 55 4.09 0.05 9.16
CA CYS A 55 3.02 -0.14 8.19
C CYS A 55 1.88 0.79 8.58
N LYS A 56 1.56 1.78 7.74
CA LYS A 56 0.52 2.77 8.04
C LYS A 56 -0.33 3.09 6.84
N GLU A 57 -1.54 3.54 7.11
CA GLU A 57 -2.40 4.10 6.09
C GLU A 57 -2.02 5.57 5.82
N LYS A 58 -2.05 5.96 4.53
CA LYS A 58 -1.87 7.32 4.05
C LYS A 58 -2.68 7.53 2.76
N TRP A 59 -3.64 8.45 2.78
CA TRP A 59 -4.49 8.83 1.64
C TRP A 59 -5.32 7.69 1.02
N GLY A 60 -5.85 6.80 1.85
CA GLY A 60 -6.56 5.58 1.46
C GLY A 60 -5.63 4.48 0.96
N THR A 61 -4.33 4.53 1.24
CA THR A 61 -3.35 3.54 0.76
C THR A 61 -2.38 3.10 1.86
N LEU A 62 -1.85 1.89 1.74
CA LEU A 62 -0.75 1.37 2.53
C LEU A 62 0.54 2.13 2.22
N ARG A 63 1.28 2.45 3.29
CA ARG A 63 2.65 2.92 3.25
C ARG A 63 3.48 2.03 4.15
N ILE A 64 4.47 1.37 3.56
CA ILE A 64 5.48 0.55 4.22
C ILE A 64 6.74 1.41 4.36
N TRP A 65 7.32 1.44 5.54
CA TRP A 65 8.64 1.98 5.80
C TRP A 65 9.55 0.81 6.12
N CYS A 66 10.58 0.62 5.31
CA CYS A 66 11.54 -0.46 5.47
C CYS A 66 12.90 -0.02 4.94
N ASP A 67 13.96 -0.62 5.46
CA ASP A 67 15.31 -0.40 4.98
C ASP A 67 15.64 -1.46 3.94
N THR A 68 15.67 -1.05 2.67
CA THR A 68 16.20 -1.88 1.59
C THR A 68 16.62 -1.02 0.39
N ASP A 69 17.84 -1.24 -0.07
CA ASP A 69 18.37 -0.72 -1.33
C ASP A 69 18.32 -1.75 -2.46
N VAL A 70 17.87 -2.98 -2.16
CA VAL A 70 17.74 -4.07 -3.13
C VAL A 70 16.52 -3.80 -4.02
N LEU A 71 16.77 -3.49 -5.30
CA LEU A 71 15.74 -3.05 -6.23
C LEU A 71 14.52 -4.00 -6.30
N PRO A 72 14.66 -5.33 -6.44
CA PRO A 72 13.51 -6.23 -6.40
C PRO A 72 12.64 -6.10 -5.13
N ALA A 73 13.25 -5.98 -3.95
CA ALA A 73 12.51 -5.78 -2.69
C ALA A 73 11.78 -4.43 -2.67
N ARG A 74 12.39 -3.38 -3.24
CA ARG A 74 11.74 -2.07 -3.41
C ARG A 74 10.56 -2.12 -4.38
N LEU A 75 10.65 -2.91 -5.44
CA LEU A 75 9.55 -3.11 -6.39
C LEU A 75 8.40 -3.90 -5.74
N ALA A 76 8.71 -4.95 -4.95
CA ALA A 76 7.73 -5.68 -4.17
C ALA A 76 6.96 -4.77 -3.20
N LYS A 77 7.68 -3.89 -2.52
CA LYS A 77 7.11 -2.84 -1.66
C LYS A 77 6.17 -1.92 -2.42
N ALA A 78 6.64 -1.34 -3.54
CA ALA A 78 5.84 -0.41 -4.34
C ALA A 78 4.58 -1.08 -4.92
N LYS A 79 4.69 -2.35 -5.30
CA LYS A 79 3.55 -3.17 -5.69
C LYS A 79 2.51 -3.28 -4.56
N ALA A 80 2.91 -3.69 -3.35
CA ALA A 80 1.97 -3.81 -2.23
C ALA A 80 1.32 -2.47 -1.85
N GLU A 81 2.08 -1.38 -1.82
CA GLU A 81 1.56 -0.04 -1.57
C GLU A 81 0.54 0.37 -2.65
N MET A 82 0.83 0.10 -3.93
CA MET A 82 -0.11 0.41 -5.00
C MET A 82 -1.37 -0.46 -4.94
N LYS A 83 -1.22 -1.76 -4.67
CA LYS A 83 -2.36 -2.70 -4.55
C LYS A 83 -3.38 -2.31 -3.51
N SER A 84 -2.91 -1.72 -2.41
CA SER A 84 -3.80 -1.24 -1.35
C SER A 84 -4.80 -0.19 -1.84
N SER A 85 -4.50 0.58 -2.90
CA SER A 85 -5.38 1.65 -3.38
C SER A 85 -6.63 1.14 -4.11
N PHE A 86 -6.72 -0.17 -4.34
CA PHE A 86 -7.89 -0.85 -4.92
C PHE A 86 -8.25 -2.13 -4.16
N THR A 87 -7.70 -2.30 -2.95
CA THR A 87 -7.99 -3.41 -2.05
C THR A 87 -8.70 -2.88 -0.81
N CYS A 88 -9.88 -3.40 -0.49
CA CYS A 88 -10.61 -3.00 0.70
C CYS A 88 -9.80 -3.32 1.97
N GLU A 89 -9.53 -2.32 2.80
CA GLU A 89 -8.74 -2.51 4.03
C GLU A 89 -9.47 -3.35 5.10
N VAL A 90 -10.76 -3.63 4.93
CA VAL A 90 -11.55 -4.44 5.87
C VAL A 90 -11.55 -5.92 5.45
N CYS A 91 -11.98 -6.22 4.23
CA CYS A 91 -12.14 -7.62 3.78
C CYS A 91 -11.09 -8.12 2.78
N GLY A 92 -10.24 -7.25 2.23
CA GLY A 92 -9.25 -7.62 1.22
C GLY A 92 -9.78 -7.83 -0.20
N GLY A 93 -11.10 -7.65 -0.42
CA GLY A 93 -11.69 -7.65 -1.76
C GLY A 93 -11.42 -6.38 -2.56
N GLU A 94 -12.02 -6.23 -3.75
CA GLU A 94 -11.92 -5.00 -4.53
C GLU A 94 -12.49 -3.81 -3.75
N GLY A 95 -11.71 -2.74 -3.67
CA GLY A 95 -12.04 -1.52 -2.94
C GLY A 95 -11.77 -0.28 -3.76
N TYR A 96 -12.24 0.85 -3.24
CA TYR A 96 -12.08 2.13 -3.88
C TYR A 96 -11.69 3.18 -2.85
N VAL A 97 -10.71 4.01 -3.18
CA VAL A 97 -10.49 5.27 -2.47
C VAL A 97 -11.56 6.25 -2.91
N ARG A 98 -12.29 6.83 -1.95
CA ARG A 98 -13.29 7.86 -2.21
C ARG A 98 -12.82 9.18 -1.63
N ARG A 99 -12.88 10.24 -2.43
CA ARG A 99 -12.41 11.56 -2.00
C ARG A 99 -13.52 12.27 -1.24
N PRO A 100 -13.33 12.61 0.04
CA PRO A 100 -14.33 13.35 0.78
C PRO A 100 -14.57 14.74 0.17
N PRO A 101 -15.78 15.30 0.37
CA PRO A 101 -16.11 16.67 -0.03
C PRO A 101 -15.05 17.67 0.48
N PRO A 102 -14.69 18.71 -0.29
CA PRO A 102 -13.62 19.65 0.08
C PRO A 102 -13.86 20.41 1.39
N ASP A 103 -15.12 20.59 1.76
CA ASP A 103 -15.60 21.25 2.97
C ASP A 103 -15.62 20.32 4.20
N ARG A 104 -15.28 19.03 4.03
CA ARG A 104 -15.28 18.03 5.10
C ARG A 104 -13.89 17.47 5.35
N MET A 105 -13.40 17.65 6.57
CA MET A 105 -12.24 16.92 7.05
C MET A 105 -12.63 15.48 7.38
N ALA A 106 -12.24 14.55 6.52
CA ALA A 106 -12.50 13.13 6.72
C ALA A 106 -11.25 12.29 6.42
N TRP A 107 -11.18 11.14 7.09
CA TRP A 107 -10.11 10.17 6.90
C TRP A 107 -10.33 9.38 5.61
N TRP A 108 -9.29 9.30 4.77
CA TRP A 108 -9.37 8.60 3.48
C TRP A 108 -9.18 7.11 3.71
N ARG A 109 -9.99 6.31 3.02
CA ARG A 109 -10.04 4.85 3.21
C ARG A 109 -10.25 4.19 1.85
N CYS A 110 -9.68 3.00 1.65
CA CYS A 110 -9.99 2.15 0.51
C CYS A 110 -11.00 1.09 0.95
N LEU A 111 -12.26 1.25 0.53
CA LEU A 111 -13.36 0.40 0.98
C LEU A 111 -14.15 -0.13 -0.22
N CYS A 112 -14.63 -1.36 -0.12
CA CYS A 112 -15.69 -1.85 -1.00
C CYS A 112 -17.02 -1.18 -0.64
N ASP A 113 -18.04 -1.35 -1.48
CA ASP A 113 -19.35 -0.73 -1.22
C ASP A 113 -20.05 -1.29 0.02
N GLU A 114 -19.77 -2.54 0.40
CA GLU A 114 -20.32 -3.14 1.63
C GLU A 114 -19.76 -2.49 2.90
N HIS A 115 -18.45 -2.25 2.95
CA HIS A 115 -17.78 -1.66 4.12
C HIS A 115 -17.75 -0.13 4.11
N ALA A 116 -18.07 0.51 2.98
CA ALA A 116 -18.25 1.96 2.93
C ALA A 116 -19.59 2.35 3.56
N SER A 117 -19.58 3.37 4.42
CA SER A 117 -20.83 3.99 4.88
C SER A 117 -21.65 4.58 3.72
N PRO A 118 -22.97 4.76 3.88
CA PRO A 118 -23.78 5.44 2.86
C PRO A 118 -23.22 6.81 2.43
N ASP A 119 -22.70 7.59 3.38
CA ASP A 119 -22.05 8.87 3.11
C ASP A 119 -20.77 8.72 2.29
N GLN A 120 -19.89 7.78 2.66
CA GLN A 120 -18.68 7.51 1.86
C GLN A 120 -19.04 7.07 0.45
N ARG A 121 -20.08 6.25 0.25
CA ARG A 121 -20.52 5.82 -1.09
C ARG A 121 -21.02 6.96 -1.97
N SER A 122 -21.50 8.07 -1.39
CA SER A 122 -21.91 9.25 -2.16
C SER A 122 -20.74 10.11 -2.61
N TRP A 123 -19.53 9.86 -2.11
CA TRP A 123 -18.33 10.59 -2.51
C TRP A 123 -17.79 10.06 -3.85
N PRO A 124 -17.19 10.94 -4.70
CA PRO A 124 -16.58 10.50 -5.94
C PRO A 124 -15.45 9.51 -5.69
N ARG A 125 -15.37 8.47 -6.53
CA ARG A 125 -14.22 7.57 -6.56
C ARG A 125 -12.99 8.39 -6.98
N ARG A 126 -11.85 8.15 -6.33
CA ARG A 126 -10.59 8.79 -6.71
C ARG A 126 -10.14 8.19 -8.03
N GLU A 127 -10.15 9.01 -9.08
CA GLU A 127 -9.53 8.65 -10.35
C GLU A 127 -8.00 8.56 -10.20
N PRO A 128 -7.34 7.58 -10.84
CA PRO A 128 -5.89 7.54 -10.92
C PRO A 128 -5.34 8.82 -11.56
N GLY A 129 -4.62 9.63 -10.77
CA GLY A 129 -3.83 10.74 -11.32
C GLY A 129 -2.54 10.24 -11.98
N ARG A 130 -1.84 11.11 -12.71
CA ARG A 130 -0.58 10.82 -13.44
C ARG A 130 0.52 10.11 -12.64
N MET A 131 0.56 10.31 -11.31
CA MET A 131 1.55 9.69 -10.41
C MET A 131 1.10 8.35 -9.83
N THR A 132 -0.12 7.92 -10.11
CA THR A 132 -0.70 6.71 -9.49
C THR A 132 0.00 5.47 -10.03
N GLY A 133 0.51 4.64 -9.12
CA GLY A 133 1.27 3.44 -9.47
C GLY A 133 2.68 3.69 -9.99
N MET A 134 3.16 4.94 -9.95
CA MET A 134 4.51 5.28 -10.41
C MET A 134 5.52 5.18 -9.25
N MET A 135 6.68 4.60 -9.54
CA MET A 135 7.84 4.60 -8.64
C MET A 135 9.07 5.07 -9.41
N GLN A 136 9.85 5.98 -8.83
CA GLN A 136 11.19 6.30 -9.32
C GLN A 136 12.23 5.68 -8.40
N THR A 137 13.26 5.08 -8.99
CA THR A 137 14.46 4.62 -8.27
C THR A 137 15.42 5.79 -8.03
N ARG A 138 16.37 5.62 -7.11
CA ARG A 138 17.44 6.61 -6.87
C ARG A 138 18.29 6.89 -8.12
N GLY A 139 18.43 5.90 -9.00
CA GLY A 139 19.13 6.04 -10.30
C GLY A 139 18.32 6.76 -11.38
N GLY A 140 17.09 7.17 -11.10
CA GLY A 140 16.23 7.91 -12.04
C GLY A 140 15.33 7.03 -12.91
N GLN A 141 15.53 5.70 -12.93
CA GLN A 141 14.63 4.78 -13.64
C GLN A 141 13.23 4.81 -13.04
N TRP A 142 12.23 4.89 -13.91
CA TRP A 142 10.81 4.84 -13.58
C TRP A 142 10.22 3.46 -13.76
N TYR A 143 9.24 3.16 -12.93
CA TYR A 143 8.40 1.98 -13.00
C TYR A 143 6.94 2.38 -12.85
N ARG A 144 6.05 1.63 -13.50
CA ARG A 144 4.61 1.71 -13.32
C ARG A 144 4.08 0.35 -12.87
N TYR A 145 3.13 0.36 -11.95
CA TYR A 145 2.35 -0.84 -11.64
C TYR A 145 1.43 -1.21 -12.81
N ASP A 146 1.58 -2.45 -13.28
CA ASP A 146 0.71 -3.09 -14.25
C ASP A 146 -0.25 -4.03 -13.50
N ARG A 147 -1.55 -3.74 -13.58
CA ARG A 147 -2.58 -4.49 -12.84
C ARG A 147 -2.83 -5.87 -13.45
N ASP A 148 -2.66 -6.02 -14.76
CA ASP A 148 -2.93 -7.28 -15.46
C ASP A 148 -1.80 -8.28 -15.21
N LEU A 149 -0.57 -7.78 -15.14
CA LEU A 149 0.62 -8.58 -14.81
C LEU A 149 0.89 -8.70 -13.30
N ASP A 150 0.23 -7.89 -12.48
CA ASP A 150 0.49 -7.76 -11.03
C ASP A 150 1.98 -7.49 -10.72
N GLN A 151 2.58 -6.58 -11.47
CA GLN A 151 4.03 -6.30 -11.43
C GLN A 151 4.35 -4.81 -11.58
N MET A 152 5.49 -4.39 -11.03
CA MET A 152 6.09 -3.11 -11.36
C MET A 152 6.94 -3.29 -12.63
N ILE A 153 6.50 -2.69 -13.74
CA ILE A 153 7.22 -2.76 -15.02
C ILE A 153 8.01 -1.47 -15.26
N PRO A 154 9.18 -1.52 -15.93
CA PRO A 154 9.88 -0.31 -16.35
C PRO A 154 8.96 0.60 -17.18
N SER A 155 9.06 1.90 -16.96
CA SER A 155 8.26 2.90 -17.68
C SER A 155 9.06 4.16 -17.97
N ASP A 156 8.51 5.01 -18.82
CA ASP A 156 8.92 6.41 -18.92
C ASP A 156 8.46 7.20 -17.68
N PRO A 157 9.03 8.41 -17.45
CA PRO A 157 8.50 9.35 -16.46
C PRO A 157 7.02 9.66 -16.72
N PRO A 158 6.25 10.01 -15.68
CA PRO A 158 4.86 10.41 -15.84
C PRO A 158 4.77 11.69 -16.70
N GLU A 159 3.68 11.82 -17.46
CA GLU A 159 3.46 12.97 -18.34
C GLU A 159 3.61 14.30 -17.61
N GLY A 160 4.34 15.25 -18.23
CA GLY A 160 4.63 16.55 -17.65
C GLY A 160 5.65 16.55 -16.52
N TRP A 161 6.33 15.43 -16.26
CA TRP A 161 7.46 15.40 -15.32
C TRP A 161 8.69 16.10 -15.93
N SER A 162 9.11 17.19 -15.30
CA SER A 162 10.39 17.86 -15.54
C SER A 162 11.27 17.73 -14.30
N ARG A 163 12.55 17.46 -14.49
CA ARG A 163 13.54 17.26 -13.42
C ARG A 163 13.90 18.57 -12.71
#